data_AF-G9YDM2-F1
#
_entry.id   AF-G9YDM2-F1
#
_cell.length_a   1.000
_cell.length_b   1.000
_cell.length_c   1.000
_cell.angle_alpha   90.00
_cell.angle_beta   90.00
_cell.angle_gamma   90.00
#
_symmetry.space_group_name_H-M   'P 1'
#
loop_
_entity.id
_entity.type
_entity.pdbx_description
1 polymer ?
#
loop_
_entity_poly.entity_id
_entity_poly.type
_entity_poly.pdbx_seq_one_letter_code
_entity_poly.pdbx_strand_id
1 'polypeptide(L)'
;MREKTIQAIVAHAAEVYPAECCGVVAQKSRVERYFPCRNIAENSTEQFHLSPEDYIAAEEWGTVTGIVHSHPDATTQPSELDKAQCDAMAIPWHIVSYPEGDLRTVMPRGELPLVGRAFVLGHTDCWGLVMSY
;
A
#
# COMPACT_ATOMS: atom_id res chain seq x y z
N MET A 1 -6.58 1.25 -12.82
CA MET A 1 -6.10 -0.13 -12.71
C MET A 1 -6.92 -1.02 -13.63
N ARG A 2 -6.30 -1.98 -14.31
CA ARG A 2 -7.02 -2.93 -15.19
C ARG A 2 -7.73 -4.00 -14.39
N GLU A 3 -8.85 -4.50 -14.89
CA GLU A 3 -9.63 -5.55 -14.23
C GLU A 3 -8.82 -6.81 -13.92
N LYS A 4 -7.94 -7.24 -14.85
CA LYS A 4 -7.02 -8.37 -14.63
C LYS A 4 -6.08 -8.17 -13.45
N THR A 5 -5.64 -6.93 -13.22
CA THR A 5 -4.77 -6.56 -12.10
C THR A 5 -5.54 -6.67 -10.78
N ILE A 6 -6.78 -6.17 -10.75
CA ILE A 6 -7.67 -6.28 -9.58
C ILE A 6 -7.93 -7.75 -9.23
N GLN A 7 -8.23 -8.59 -10.22
CA GLN A 7 -8.44 -10.03 -10.00
C GLN A 7 -7.20 -10.72 -9.44
N ALA A 8 -5.99 -10.36 -9.93
CA ALA A 8 -4.74 -10.91 -9.40
C ALA A 8 -4.48 -10.47 -7.95
N ILE A 9 -4.84 -9.24 -7.60
CA ILE A 9 -4.76 -8.72 -6.22
C ILE A 9 -5.70 -9.48 -5.29
N VAL A 10 -6.98 -9.63 -5.67
CA VAL A 10 -7.96 -10.38 -4.87
C VAL A 10 -7.56 -11.85 -4.72
N ALA A 11 -7.02 -12.46 -5.78
CA ALA A 11 -6.51 -13.84 -5.71
C ALA A 11 -5.33 -13.96 -4.73
N HIS A 12 -4.41 -12.98 -4.71
CA HIS A 12 -3.31 -12.96 -3.76
C HIS A 12 -3.81 -12.77 -2.32
N ALA A 13 -4.78 -11.88 -2.09
CA ALA A 13 -5.41 -11.70 -0.78
C ALA A 13 -6.06 -13.01 -0.27
N ALA A 14 -6.70 -13.77 -1.16
CA ALA A 14 -7.28 -15.07 -0.83
C ALA A 14 -6.22 -16.14 -0.48
N GLU A 15 -5.06 -16.11 -1.15
CA GLU A 15 -3.98 -17.09 -0.95
C GLU A 15 -3.31 -16.94 0.42
N VAL A 16 -3.14 -15.71 0.89
CA VAL A 16 -2.38 -15.41 2.12
C VAL A 16 -3.25 -15.16 3.35
N TYR A 17 -4.58 -15.08 3.19
CA TYR A 17 -5.52 -14.95 4.29
C TYR A 17 -5.24 -16.01 5.38
N PRO A 18 -5.19 -15.64 6.68
CA PRO A 18 -5.63 -14.37 7.28
C PRO A 18 -4.58 -13.25 7.33
N ALA A 19 -3.40 -13.44 6.76
CA ALA A 19 -2.40 -12.37 6.70
C ALA A 19 -2.85 -11.26 5.73
N GLU A 20 -2.41 -10.03 5.97
CA GLU A 20 -2.46 -8.97 4.97
C GLU A 20 -1.55 -9.36 3.79
N CYS A 21 -2.12 -9.41 2.59
CA CYS A 21 -1.34 -9.43 1.38
C CYS A 21 -0.70 -8.06 1.16
N CYS A 22 0.46 -8.05 0.53
CA CYS A 22 1.09 -6.82 0.06
C CYS A 22 1.70 -7.03 -1.33
N GLY A 23 1.80 -5.98 -2.13
CA GLY A 23 2.37 -6.10 -3.46
C GLY A 23 2.54 -4.76 -4.16
N VAL A 24 3.02 -4.84 -5.39
CA VAL A 24 3.40 -3.67 -6.17
C VAL A 24 2.75 -3.72 -7.54
N VAL A 25 2.20 -2.61 -7.99
CA VAL A 25 1.81 -2.42 -9.39
C VAL A 25 2.95 -1.69 -10.08
N ALA A 26 3.46 -2.26 -11.16
CA ALA A 26 4.47 -1.64 -11.99
C ALA A 26 3.99 -1.51 -13.44
N GLN A 27 4.58 -0.55 -14.15
CA GLN A 27 4.29 -0.22 -15.53
C GLN A 27 5.57 -0.31 -16.36
N LYS A 28 5.53 -1.08 -17.45
CA LYS A 28 6.56 -1.10 -18.49
C LYS A 28 5.93 -0.71 -19.83
N SER A 29 6.24 0.49 -20.31
CA SER A 29 5.64 1.07 -21.51
C SER A 29 4.10 1.12 -21.42
N ARG A 30 3.37 0.26 -22.14
CA ARG A 30 1.90 0.16 -22.10
C ARG A 30 1.41 -1.06 -21.31
N VAL A 31 2.28 -1.80 -20.65
CA VAL A 31 1.91 -3.01 -19.88
C VAL A 31 1.91 -2.67 -18.39
N GLU A 32 0.75 -2.82 -17.76
CA GLU A 32 0.56 -2.79 -16.30
C GLU A 32 0.66 -4.23 -15.79
N ARG A 33 1.36 -4.46 -14.69
CA ARG A 33 1.46 -5.77 -14.04
C ARG A 33 1.46 -5.62 -12.52
N TYR A 34 0.72 -6.51 -11.86
CA TYR A 34 0.79 -6.71 -10.42
C TYR A 34 1.87 -7.73 -10.06
N PHE A 35 2.62 -7.42 -9.01
CA PHE A 35 3.64 -8.26 -8.40
C PHE A 35 3.21 -8.54 -6.96
N PRO A 36 2.74 -9.77 -6.63
CA PRO A 36 2.55 -10.15 -5.25
C PRO A 36 3.90 -10.15 -4.55
N CYS A 37 3.97 -9.56 -3.35
CA CYS A 37 5.18 -9.47 -2.55
C CYS A 37 4.95 -10.16 -1.19
N ARG A 38 6.02 -10.65 -0.59
CA ARG A 38 6.00 -11.23 0.75
C ARG A 38 5.78 -10.15 1.80
N ASN A 39 4.83 -10.39 2.69
CA ASN A 39 4.68 -9.64 3.93
C ASN A 39 5.66 -10.19 4.97
N ILE A 40 6.66 -9.39 5.35
CA ILE A 40 7.71 -9.74 6.32
C ILE A 40 7.47 -9.13 7.70
N ALA A 41 6.27 -8.62 7.99
CA ALA A 41 5.92 -8.12 9.31
C ALA A 41 5.80 -9.27 10.33
N GLU A 42 6.17 -9.00 11.58
CA GLU A 42 6.05 -9.97 12.68
C GLU A 42 4.58 -10.33 12.98
N ASN A 43 3.69 -9.34 12.88
CA ASN A 43 2.24 -9.52 13.03
C ASN A 43 1.54 -9.31 11.68
N SER A 44 1.69 -10.29 10.79
CA SER A 44 1.26 -10.16 9.39
C SER A 44 -0.26 -10.10 9.20
N THR A 45 -1.08 -10.35 10.22
CA THR A 45 -2.56 -10.25 10.14
C THR A 45 -3.09 -8.85 10.35
N GLU A 46 -2.28 -7.92 10.87
CA GLU A 46 -2.70 -6.55 11.22
C GLU A 46 -1.86 -5.46 10.56
N GLN A 47 -0.73 -5.84 9.96
CA GLN A 47 0.20 -4.93 9.30
C GLN A 47 0.97 -5.66 8.22
N PHE A 48 1.50 -4.89 7.27
CA PHE A 48 2.44 -5.40 6.31
C PHE A 48 3.77 -4.65 6.31
N HIS A 49 4.85 -5.40 6.14
CA HIS A 49 6.14 -4.88 5.73
C HIS A 49 6.48 -5.53 4.39
N LEU A 50 6.61 -4.73 3.35
CA LEU A 50 6.90 -5.22 2.01
C LEU A 50 8.35 -5.73 1.94
N SER A 51 8.58 -6.95 1.45
CA SER A 51 9.94 -7.45 1.18
C SER A 51 10.69 -6.51 0.23
N PRO A 52 11.86 -5.99 0.62
CA PRO A 52 12.68 -5.15 -0.25
C PRO A 52 13.12 -5.87 -1.52
N GLU A 53 13.41 -7.16 -1.45
CA GLU A 53 13.81 -7.96 -2.60
C GLU A 53 12.69 -8.06 -3.64
N ASP A 54 11.44 -8.23 -3.18
CA ASP A 54 10.29 -8.32 -4.08
C ASP A 54 9.95 -6.95 -4.69
N TYR A 55 10.14 -5.86 -3.94
CA TYR A 55 10.03 -4.50 -4.46
C TYR A 55 11.07 -4.21 -5.55
N ILE A 56 12.34 -4.55 -5.28
CA ILE A 56 13.44 -4.40 -6.25
C ILE A 56 13.13 -5.18 -7.52
N ALA A 57 12.64 -6.42 -7.40
CA ALA A 57 12.27 -7.23 -8.57
C ALA A 57 11.16 -6.57 -9.43
N ALA A 58 10.20 -5.87 -8.81
CA ALA A 58 9.18 -5.12 -9.52
C ALA A 58 9.78 -3.88 -10.22
N GLU A 59 10.67 -3.14 -9.55
CA GLU A 59 11.39 -1.98 -10.11
C GLU A 59 12.32 -2.36 -11.28
N GLU A 60 13.03 -3.48 -11.19
CA GLU A 60 13.86 -3.99 -12.28
C GLU A 60 13.03 -4.34 -13.52
N TRP A 61 11.77 -4.74 -13.31
CA TRP A 61 10.86 -5.03 -14.42
C TRP A 61 10.34 -3.76 -15.10
N GLY A 62 9.92 -2.75 -14.32
CA GLY A 62 9.35 -1.50 -14.80
C GLY A 62 9.15 -0.46 -13.68
N THR A 63 8.58 0.70 -14.03
CA THR A 63 8.36 1.78 -13.05
C THR A 63 7.25 1.39 -12.09
N VAL A 64 7.51 1.41 -10.79
CA VAL A 64 6.49 1.22 -9.76
C VAL A 64 5.51 2.39 -9.79
N THR A 65 4.22 2.07 -9.91
CA THR A 65 3.13 3.04 -10.03
C THR A 65 2.11 2.95 -8.91
N GLY A 66 2.21 1.96 -8.03
CA GLY A 66 1.40 1.90 -6.82
C GLY A 66 1.75 0.74 -5.89
N ILE A 67 1.40 0.91 -4.62
CA ILE A 67 1.47 -0.13 -3.59
C ILE A 67 0.08 -0.74 -3.42
N VAL A 68 0.04 -2.02 -3.08
CA VAL A 68 -1.20 -2.75 -2.81
C VAL A 68 -1.07 -3.44 -1.46
N HIS A 69 -2.13 -3.38 -0.65
CA HIS A 69 -2.30 -4.28 0.48
C HIS A 69 -3.77 -4.65 0.69
N SER A 70 -4.02 -5.65 1.53
CA SER A 70 -5.38 -6.06 1.91
C SER A 70 -5.70 -5.74 3.36
N HIS A 71 -6.96 -5.44 3.64
CA HIS A 71 -7.53 -5.47 4.99
C HIS A 71 -8.34 -6.77 5.16
N PRO A 72 -7.85 -7.75 5.95
CA PRO A 72 -8.59 -8.94 6.32
C PRO A 72 -9.77 -8.58 7.23
N ASP A 73 -10.96 -9.12 6.93
CA ASP A 73 -12.17 -8.98 7.73
C ASP A 73 -12.59 -7.52 8.03
N ALA A 74 -12.14 -6.58 7.17
CA ALA A 74 -12.39 -5.15 7.32
C ALA A 74 -12.53 -4.45 5.96
N THR A 75 -13.22 -3.30 5.99
CA THR A 75 -13.46 -2.49 4.79
C THR A 75 -12.17 -1.89 4.23
N THR A 76 -12.23 -1.38 3.00
CA THR A 76 -11.13 -0.67 2.33
C THR A 76 -10.82 0.73 2.90
N GLN A 77 -11.34 1.09 4.08
CA GLN A 77 -11.12 2.40 4.67
C GLN A 77 -9.68 2.50 5.16
N PRO A 78 -8.84 3.42 4.62
CA PRO A 78 -7.45 3.55 5.07
C PRO A 78 -7.36 4.02 6.51
N SER A 79 -6.44 3.41 7.25
CA SER A 79 -5.92 3.88 8.53
C SER A 79 -5.12 5.18 8.36
N GLU A 80 -4.75 5.83 9.47
CA GLU A 80 -3.85 6.99 9.39
C GLU A 80 -2.44 6.60 8.94
N LEU A 81 -1.99 5.38 9.26
CA LEU A 81 -0.70 4.86 8.82
C LEU A 81 -0.68 4.67 7.29
N ASP A 82 -1.73 4.08 6.71
CA ASP A 82 -1.85 3.92 5.25
C ASP A 82 -1.75 5.26 4.52
N LYS A 83 -2.45 6.27 5.03
CA LYS A 83 -2.43 7.62 4.45
C LYS A 83 -1.05 8.25 4.57
N ALA A 84 -0.41 8.12 5.74
CA ALA A 84 0.92 8.67 5.98
C ALA A 84 2.00 8.01 5.10
N GLN A 85 1.92 6.69 4.92
CA GLN A 85 2.84 5.95 4.04
C GLN A 85 2.59 6.28 2.56
N CYS A 86 1.32 6.40 2.14
CA CYS A 86 0.97 6.86 0.80
C CYS A 86 1.53 8.25 0.50
N ASP A 87 1.41 9.18 1.44
CA ASP A 87 1.99 10.52 1.31
C ASP A 87 3.53 10.47 1.24
N ALA A 88 4.17 9.66 2.08
CA ALA A 88 5.63 9.55 2.14
C ALA A 88 6.23 8.94 0.86
N MET A 89 5.59 7.93 0.28
CA MET A 89 6.05 7.32 -0.97
C MET A 89 5.64 8.11 -2.22
N ALA A 90 4.73 9.07 -2.09
CA ALA A 90 4.23 9.91 -3.19
C ALA A 90 3.69 9.13 -4.41
N ILE A 91 3.17 7.91 -4.17
CA ILE A 91 2.54 7.07 -5.19
C ILE A 91 1.17 6.57 -4.68
N PRO A 92 0.23 6.23 -5.58
CA PRO A 92 -1.06 5.66 -5.21
C PRO A 92 -0.94 4.37 -4.39
N TRP A 93 -1.83 4.22 -3.42
CA TRP A 93 -1.98 3.00 -2.62
C TRP A 93 -3.35 2.37 -2.90
N HIS A 94 -3.38 1.05 -3.06
CA HIS A 94 -4.59 0.30 -3.37
C HIS A 94 -4.90 -0.68 -2.24
N ILE A 95 -6.06 -0.50 -1.61
CA ILE A 95 -6.50 -1.29 -0.47
C ILE A 95 -7.62 -2.19 -0.93
N VAL A 96 -7.44 -3.51 -0.80
CA VAL A 96 -8.49 -4.50 -1.05
C VAL A 96 -9.07 -5.01 0.26
N SER A 97 -10.39 -5.06 0.38
CA SER A 97 -11.05 -5.74 1.49
C SER A 97 -11.15 -7.23 1.15
N TYR A 98 -10.93 -8.11 2.12
CA TYR A 98 -11.11 -9.54 1.92
C TYR A 98 -11.84 -10.14 3.12
N PRO A 99 -12.92 -10.94 2.93
CA PRO A 99 -13.34 -11.61 1.68
C PRO A 99 -14.28 -10.80 0.76
N GLU A 100 -14.66 -9.58 1.13
CA GLU A 100 -15.66 -8.77 0.39
C GLU A 100 -15.21 -8.42 -1.05
N GLY A 101 -13.92 -8.15 -1.25
CA GLY A 101 -13.33 -7.93 -2.58
C GLY A 101 -13.45 -6.51 -3.10
N ASP A 102 -13.93 -5.55 -2.30
CA ASP A 102 -13.91 -4.13 -2.68
C ASP A 102 -12.48 -3.61 -2.76
N LEU A 103 -12.24 -2.68 -3.68
CA LEU A 103 -10.94 -2.01 -3.84
C LEU A 103 -11.09 -0.50 -3.74
N ARG A 104 -10.26 0.12 -2.90
CA ARG A 104 -10.11 1.58 -2.81
C ARG A 104 -8.73 1.98 -3.26
N THR A 105 -8.64 3.10 -3.97
CA THR A 105 -7.37 3.77 -4.24
C THR A 105 -7.26 5.03 -3.38
N VAL A 106 -6.14 5.17 -2.68
CA VAL A 106 -5.74 6.36 -1.95
C VAL A 106 -4.67 7.06 -2.77
N MET A 107 -4.85 8.36 -2.99
CA MET A 107 -3.88 9.21 -3.68
C MET A 107 -3.06 9.97 -2.64
N PRO A 108 -1.76 10.23 -2.89
CA PRO A 108 -0.96 11.09 -2.02
C PRO A 108 -1.59 12.48 -1.94
N ARG A 109 -1.66 13.02 -0.73
CA ARG A 109 -2.36 14.28 -0.41
C ARG A 109 -1.49 15.51 -0.61
N GLY A 110 -0.17 15.34 -0.73
CA GLY A 110 0.79 16.44 -0.87
C GLY A 110 1.04 17.15 0.45
N GLU A 111 1.06 18.48 0.44
CA GLU A 111 1.31 19.29 1.63
C GLU A 111 0.11 19.22 2.60
N LEU A 112 0.37 18.81 3.83
CA LEU A 112 -0.63 18.71 4.88
C LEU A 112 -0.56 19.93 5.82
N PRO A 113 -1.68 20.37 6.41
CA PRO A 113 -1.64 21.42 7.43
C PRO A 113 -0.81 20.97 8.64
N LEU A 114 -0.15 21.91 9.32
CA LEU A 114 0.62 21.61 10.55
C LEU A 114 -0.32 21.39 11.76
N VAL A 115 -1.43 22.13 11.82
CA VAL A 115 -2.42 22.03 12.90
C VAL A 115 -3.50 21.02 12.51
N GLY A 116 -3.87 20.15 13.45
CA GLY A 116 -4.91 19.13 13.24
C GLY A 116 -4.45 17.91 12.44
N ARG A 117 -3.17 17.83 12.09
CA ARG A 117 -2.55 16.65 11.47
C ARG A 117 -2.54 15.50 12.47
N ALA A 118 -2.94 14.31 12.04
CA ALA A 118 -2.84 13.11 12.86
C ALA A 118 -1.37 12.78 13.19
N PHE A 119 -1.11 12.32 14.40
CA PHE A 119 0.23 11.86 14.82
C PHE A 119 0.45 10.43 14.32
N VAL A 120 1.46 10.23 13.47
CA VAL A 120 1.90 8.92 13.00
C VAL A 120 3.42 8.84 13.18
N LEU A 121 3.88 7.92 14.02
CA LEU A 121 5.30 7.74 14.32
C LEU A 121 6.11 7.49 13.04
N GLY A 122 7.22 8.21 12.85
CA GLY A 122 8.09 8.11 11.67
C GLY A 122 7.62 8.90 10.44
N HIS A 123 6.41 9.49 10.46
CA HIS A 123 5.86 10.25 9.33
C HIS A 123 5.43 11.66 9.73
N THR A 124 4.48 11.77 10.65
CA THR A 124 3.87 13.03 11.10
C THR A 124 3.99 13.16 12.62
N ASP A 125 5.16 12.75 13.13
CA ASP A 125 5.52 12.85 14.53
C ASP A 125 6.18 14.19 14.88
N CYS A 126 6.74 14.31 16.09
CA CYS A 126 7.40 15.54 16.53
C CYS A 126 8.61 15.92 15.68
N TRP A 127 9.35 14.95 15.15
CA TRP A 127 10.47 15.20 14.23
C TRP A 127 9.96 15.61 12.85
N GLY A 128 8.96 14.90 12.32
CA GLY A 128 8.29 15.26 11.07
C GLY A 128 7.70 16.68 11.08
N LEU A 129 7.17 17.12 12.24
CA LEU A 129 6.70 18.49 12.42
C LEU A 129 7.83 19.52 12.28
N VAL A 130 8.98 19.28 12.91
CA VAL A 130 10.16 20.15 12.82
C VAL A 130 10.68 20.22 11.38
N MET A 131 10.71 19.09 10.67
CA MET A 131 11.15 19.02 9.27
C MET A 131 10.17 19.64 8.28
N SER A 132 8.91 19.85 8.67
CA SER A 132 7.87 20.48 7.84
C SER A 132 7.81 22.01 7.99
N TYR A 133 8.60 22.60 8.89
CA TYR A 133 8.66 24.04 9.15
C TYR A 133 9.87 24.68 8.46
#